data_AF-A0A142KFS8-F1
#
_entry.id   AF-A0A142KFS8-F1
#
_cell.length_a   1.000
_cell.length_b   1.000
_cell.length_c   1.000
_cell.angle_alpha   90.00
_cell.angle_beta   90.00
_cell.angle_gamma   90.00
#
_symmetry.space_group_name_H-M   'P 1'
#
loop_
_entity.id
_entity.type
_entity.pdbx_description
1 polymer ?
#
loop_
_entity_poly.entity_id
_entity_poly.type
_entity_poly.pdbx_seq_one_letter_code
_entity_poly.pdbx_strand_id
1 'polypeptide(L)'
;MLGNLVLLAMFMVGLVATMAAMSRAQKQAREVEAQRAKAIESRVNQMRKDTEADVTAFGESLRELDLEVGAEDLSTEARDDWKRALDCYDRAKDLMAADPGTGNITLVTEALEEGRHAVACVKAREAGEPVPEMRPPCFFDPAHGPSTTDVMWSPEGGVARKVPACAADAARIQQGRSPWIRTVAMEGHQVPYWEAGNDYAPWVRGYYHRYEQSPVVNGLAVGGLGILGLGLFSALFDDGPMGP
;
A
#
# COMPACT_ATOMS: atom_id res chain seq x y z
N MET A 1 60.36 -38.39 -20.24
CA MET A 1 59.47 -37.72 -21.23
C MET A 1 58.00 -38.08 -21.02
N LEU A 2 57.62 -39.37 -21.01
CA LEU A 2 56.21 -39.80 -20.87
C LEU A 2 55.54 -39.35 -19.55
N GLY A 3 56.23 -39.43 -18.41
CA GLY A 3 55.68 -39.01 -17.11
C GLY A 3 55.33 -37.52 -17.01
N ASN A 4 56.16 -36.64 -17.59
CA ASN A 4 55.85 -35.20 -17.64
C ASN A 4 54.67 -34.89 -18.55
N LEU A 5 54.50 -35.63 -19.65
CA LEU A 5 53.36 -35.48 -20.55
C LEU A 5 52.04 -35.87 -19.86
N VAL A 6 52.04 -36.94 -19.05
CA VAL A 6 50.87 -37.37 -18.29
C VAL A 6 50.50 -36.35 -17.20
N LEU A 7 51.49 -35.85 -16.45
CA LEU A 7 51.28 -34.80 -15.44
C LEU A 7 50.71 -33.51 -16.04
N LEU A 8 51.24 -33.10 -17.21
CA LEU A 8 50.76 -31.90 -17.91
C LEU A 8 49.34 -32.09 -18.45
N ALA A 9 49.01 -33.27 -18.99
CA ALA A 9 47.66 -33.60 -19.42
C ALA A 9 46.66 -33.56 -18.25
N MET A 10 47.00 -34.15 -17.10
CA MET A 10 46.15 -34.11 -15.90
C MET A 10 45.95 -32.69 -15.38
N PHE A 11 47.01 -31.86 -15.38
CA PHE A 11 46.92 -30.46 -15.01
C PHE A 11 45.98 -29.67 -15.92
N MET A 12 46.10 -29.86 -17.24
CA MET A 12 45.21 -29.21 -18.22
C MET A 12 43.76 -29.64 -18.06
N VAL A 13 43.49 -30.92 -17.81
CA VAL A 13 42.13 -31.41 -17.51
C VAL A 13 41.59 -30.79 -16.23
N GLY A 14 42.40 -30.70 -15.18
CA GLY A 14 42.04 -30.02 -13.93
C GLY A 14 41.72 -28.54 -14.13
N LEU A 15 42.54 -27.83 -14.92
CA LEU A 15 42.34 -26.41 -15.25
C LEU A 15 41.03 -26.19 -16.02
N VAL A 16 40.73 -27.03 -17.02
CA VAL A 16 39.49 -26.93 -17.79
C VAL A 16 38.28 -27.22 -16.91
N ALA A 17 38.36 -28.23 -16.03
CA ALA A 17 37.27 -28.56 -15.11
C ALA A 17 36.99 -27.44 -14.11
N THR A 18 38.03 -26.81 -13.55
CA THR A 18 37.86 -25.68 -12.62
C THR A 18 37.31 -24.43 -13.31
N MET A 19 37.81 -24.09 -14.52
CA MET A 19 37.26 -23.00 -15.32
C MET A 19 35.78 -23.21 -15.70
N ALA A 20 35.39 -24.44 -16.05
CA ALA A 20 34.00 -24.78 -16.34
C ALA A 20 33.11 -24.69 -15.08
N ALA A 21 33.60 -25.12 -13.92
CA ALA A 21 32.87 -24.98 -12.66
C ALA A 21 32.69 -23.50 -12.25
N MET A 22 33.75 -22.69 -12.35
CA MET A 22 33.70 -21.26 -12.04
C MET A 22 32.76 -20.49 -12.97
N SER A 23 32.80 -20.75 -14.28
CA SER A 23 31.91 -20.09 -15.24
C SER A 23 30.44 -20.45 -15.02
N ARG A 24 30.13 -21.71 -14.66
CA ARG A 24 28.77 -22.12 -14.27
C ARG A 24 28.31 -21.42 -13.00
N ALA A 25 29.16 -21.37 -11.97
CA ALA A 25 28.84 -20.67 -10.72
C ALA A 25 28.60 -19.17 -10.93
N GLN A 26 29.43 -18.52 -11.76
CA GLN A 26 29.24 -17.12 -12.14
C GLN A 26 27.94 -16.90 -12.92
N LYS A 27 27.61 -17.79 -13.85
CA LYS A 27 26.36 -17.70 -14.62
C LYS A 27 25.15 -17.88 -13.71
N GLN A 28 25.17 -18.86 -12.82
CA GLN A 28 24.11 -19.09 -11.83
C GLN A 28 23.94 -17.89 -10.89
N ALA A 29 25.04 -17.30 -10.40
CA ALA A 29 24.99 -16.10 -9.57
C ALA A 29 24.32 -14.92 -10.30
N ARG A 30 24.69 -14.68 -11.58
CA ARG A 30 24.07 -13.66 -12.43
C ARG A 30 22.59 -13.92 -12.72
N GLU A 31 22.22 -15.18 -12.96
CA GLU A 31 20.82 -15.57 -13.20
C GLU A 31 19.97 -15.33 -11.93
N VAL A 32 20.49 -15.68 -10.75
CA VAL A 32 19.82 -15.42 -9.46
C VAL A 32 19.71 -13.92 -9.19
N GLU A 33 20.75 -13.14 -9.45
CA GLU A 33 20.73 -11.68 -9.30
C GLU A 33 19.72 -11.03 -10.25
N ALA A 34 19.69 -11.46 -11.51
CA ALA A 34 18.72 -10.98 -12.50
C ALA A 34 17.27 -11.36 -12.12
N GLN A 35 17.05 -12.56 -11.59
CA GLN A 35 15.74 -12.99 -11.08
C GLN A 35 15.29 -12.13 -9.89
N ARG A 36 16.20 -11.83 -8.95
CA ARG A 36 15.93 -10.96 -7.80
C ARG A 36 15.59 -9.54 -8.25
N ALA A 37 16.37 -8.97 -9.16
CA ALA A 37 16.11 -7.64 -9.71
C ALA A 37 14.73 -7.58 -10.40
N LYS A 38 14.40 -8.58 -11.22
CA LYS A 38 13.09 -8.67 -11.88
C LYS A 38 11.93 -8.82 -10.89
N ALA A 39 12.12 -9.56 -9.80
CA ALA A 39 11.11 -9.71 -8.76
C ALA A 39 10.84 -8.38 -8.04
N ILE A 40 11.89 -7.64 -7.69
CA ILE A 40 11.79 -6.30 -7.07
C ILE A 40 11.08 -5.33 -8.02
N GLU A 41 11.50 -5.29 -9.28
CA GLU A 41 10.89 -4.44 -10.32
C GLU A 41 9.40 -4.76 -10.51
N SER A 42 9.03 -6.04 -10.55
CA SER A 42 7.63 -6.46 -10.66
C SER A 42 6.78 -5.98 -9.48
N ARG A 43 7.32 -6.01 -8.26
CA ARG A 43 6.60 -5.56 -7.05
C ARG A 43 6.44 -4.05 -7.01
N VAL A 44 7.50 -3.30 -7.36
CA VAL A 44 7.46 -1.84 -7.54
C VAL A 44 6.39 -1.45 -8.58
N ASN A 45 6.41 -2.10 -9.74
CA ASN A 45 5.45 -1.84 -10.81
C ASN A 45 4.01 -2.16 -10.39
N GLN A 46 3.80 -3.19 -9.58
CA GLN A 46 2.45 -3.55 -9.12
C GLN A 46 1.88 -2.51 -8.15
N MET A 47 2.64 -2.11 -7.13
CA MET A 47 2.18 -1.09 -6.19
C MET A 47 1.91 0.24 -6.89
N ARG A 48 2.75 0.60 -7.86
CA ARG A 48 2.52 1.79 -8.68
C ARG A 48 1.19 1.69 -9.42
N LYS A 49 0.91 0.58 -10.12
CA LYS A 49 -0.35 0.36 -10.83
C LYS A 49 -1.57 0.44 -9.91
N ASP A 50 -1.49 -0.18 -8.74
CA ASP A 50 -2.57 -0.13 -7.75
C ASP A 50 -2.81 1.32 -7.29
N THR A 51 -1.74 2.10 -7.11
CA THR A 51 -1.81 3.52 -6.76
C THR A 51 -2.40 4.36 -7.90
N GLU A 52 -2.03 4.10 -9.15
CA GLU A 52 -2.61 4.75 -10.34
C GLU A 52 -4.12 4.46 -10.46
N ALA A 53 -4.53 3.23 -10.15
CA ALA A 53 -5.93 2.85 -10.09
C ALA A 53 -6.68 3.62 -8.98
N ASP A 54 -6.07 3.83 -7.83
CA ASP A 54 -6.69 4.61 -6.73
C ASP A 54 -6.86 6.08 -7.09
N VAL A 55 -5.88 6.68 -7.78
CA VAL A 55 -5.98 8.06 -8.28
C VAL A 55 -7.12 8.17 -9.29
N THR A 56 -7.24 7.19 -10.20
CA THR A 56 -8.32 7.14 -11.19
C THR A 56 -9.68 7.01 -10.52
N ALA A 57 -9.83 6.06 -9.59
CA ALA A 57 -11.06 5.84 -8.84
C ALA A 57 -11.46 7.07 -8.01
N PHE A 58 -10.49 7.81 -7.46
CA PHE A 58 -10.77 9.08 -6.78
C PHE A 58 -11.26 10.16 -7.75
N GLY A 59 -10.63 10.29 -8.92
CA GLY A 59 -11.11 11.19 -9.97
C GLY A 59 -12.54 10.88 -10.44
N GLU A 60 -12.89 9.60 -10.54
CA GLU A 60 -14.26 9.16 -10.83
C GLU A 60 -15.24 9.54 -9.71
N SER A 61 -14.84 9.38 -8.45
CA SER A 61 -15.65 9.79 -7.28
C SER A 61 -15.89 11.30 -7.25
N LEU A 62 -14.89 12.11 -7.62
CA LEU A 62 -15.05 13.56 -7.76
C LEU A 62 -16.02 13.90 -8.89
N ARG A 63 -15.92 13.21 -10.03
CA ARG A 63 -16.85 13.43 -11.14
C ARG A 63 -18.29 13.07 -10.77
N GLU A 64 -18.49 12.01 -10.00
CA GLU A 64 -19.81 11.65 -9.47
C GLU A 64 -20.34 12.72 -8.50
N LEU A 65 -19.50 13.20 -7.57
CA LEU A 65 -19.88 14.26 -6.64
C LEU A 65 -20.29 15.56 -7.36
N ASP A 66 -19.57 15.94 -8.43
CA ASP A 66 -19.89 17.10 -9.26
C ASP A 66 -21.27 16.98 -9.92
N LEU A 67 -21.67 15.77 -10.33
CA LEU A 67 -22.99 15.49 -10.87
C LEU A 67 -24.10 15.47 -9.81
N GLU A 68 -23.80 14.99 -8.59
CA GLU A 68 -24.76 14.93 -7.48
C GLU A 68 -25.09 16.31 -6.91
N VAL A 69 -24.07 17.15 -6.74
CA VAL A 69 -24.16 18.35 -5.91
C VAL A 69 -24.36 19.64 -6.71
N GLY A 70 -23.82 19.73 -7.93
CA GLY A 70 -23.88 20.94 -8.73
C GLY A 70 -23.12 22.12 -8.09
N ALA A 71 -21.94 22.46 -8.62
CA ALA A 71 -21.02 23.44 -8.01
C ALA A 71 -21.59 24.87 -7.80
N GLU A 72 -22.73 25.20 -8.39
CA GLU A 72 -23.37 26.52 -8.27
C GLU A 72 -24.11 26.71 -6.95
N ASP A 73 -24.65 25.63 -6.36
CA ASP A 73 -25.53 25.71 -5.17
C ASP A 73 -24.81 25.46 -3.83
N LEU A 74 -23.50 25.17 -3.87
CA LEU A 74 -22.69 24.93 -2.69
C LEU A 74 -22.59 26.14 -1.76
N SER A 75 -22.85 25.90 -0.46
CA SER A 75 -22.45 26.81 0.62
C SER A 75 -20.95 27.16 0.57
N THR A 76 -20.54 28.26 1.18
CA THR A 76 -19.11 28.68 1.19
C THR A 76 -18.21 27.58 1.76
N GLU A 77 -18.62 26.99 2.88
CA GLU A 77 -17.88 25.94 3.57
C GLU A 77 -17.80 24.66 2.72
N ALA A 78 -18.91 24.25 2.08
CA ALA A 78 -18.91 23.09 1.20
C ALA A 78 -18.06 23.34 -0.06
N ARG A 79 -18.05 24.57 -0.58
CA ARG A 79 -17.19 24.97 -1.70
C ARG A 79 -15.70 24.91 -1.34
N ASP A 80 -15.33 25.24 -0.11
CA ASP A 80 -13.93 25.15 0.34
C ASP A 80 -13.48 23.70 0.56
N ASP A 81 -14.35 22.84 1.10
CA ASP A 81 -14.08 21.40 1.19
C ASP A 81 -14.02 20.76 -0.22
N TRP A 82 -14.85 21.20 -1.17
CA TRP A 82 -14.79 20.77 -2.57
C TRP A 82 -13.46 21.15 -3.24
N LYS A 83 -13.00 22.39 -3.07
CA LYS A 83 -11.67 22.81 -3.56
C LYS A 83 -10.57 21.94 -2.95
N ARG A 84 -10.62 21.67 -1.65
CA ARG A 84 -9.62 20.80 -0.99
C ARG A 84 -9.59 19.41 -1.61
N ALA A 85 -10.74 18.84 -1.95
CA ALA A 85 -10.81 17.54 -2.61
C ALA A 85 -10.15 17.56 -4.01
N LEU A 86 -10.37 18.62 -4.80
CA LEU A 86 -9.72 18.83 -6.10
C LEU A 86 -8.20 19.03 -5.95
N ASP A 87 -7.76 19.86 -5.00
CA ASP A 87 -6.34 20.10 -4.73
C ASP A 87 -5.62 18.80 -4.34
N CYS A 88 -6.28 17.93 -3.57
CA CYS A 88 -5.76 16.60 -3.22
C CYS A 88 -5.61 15.70 -4.45
N TYR A 89 -6.57 15.72 -5.38
CA TYR A 89 -6.48 14.96 -6.63
C TYR A 89 -5.36 15.47 -7.54
N ASP A 90 -5.22 16.79 -7.68
CA ASP A 90 -4.14 17.41 -8.45
C ASP A 90 -2.78 17.07 -7.85
N ARG A 91 -2.63 17.21 -6.52
CA ARG A 91 -1.43 16.80 -5.80
C ARG A 91 -1.10 15.32 -6.03
N ALA A 92 -2.10 14.43 -5.97
CA ALA A 92 -1.88 13.00 -6.18
C ALA A 92 -1.36 12.70 -7.61
N LYS A 93 -1.92 13.35 -8.64
CA LYS A 93 -1.45 13.22 -10.03
C LYS A 93 -0.02 13.75 -10.19
N ASP A 94 0.27 14.93 -9.64
CA ASP A 94 1.58 15.55 -9.75
C ASP A 94 2.67 14.71 -9.08
N LEU A 95 2.38 14.15 -7.90
CA LEU A 95 3.28 13.25 -7.20
C LEU A 95 3.54 11.94 -7.97
N MET A 96 2.51 11.38 -8.61
CA MET A 96 2.64 10.20 -9.46
C MET A 96 3.42 10.47 -10.75
N ALA A 97 3.35 11.68 -11.29
CA ALA A 97 4.10 12.11 -12.47
C ALA A 97 5.56 12.43 -12.15
N ALA A 98 5.83 12.99 -10.96
CA ALA A 98 7.17 13.40 -10.53
C ALA A 98 8.11 12.23 -10.22
N ASP A 99 7.58 11.06 -9.87
CA ASP A 99 8.35 9.87 -9.53
C ASP A 99 7.81 8.63 -10.26
N PRO A 100 8.55 8.04 -11.21
CA PRO A 100 8.20 6.78 -11.86
C PRO A 100 8.31 5.55 -10.93
N GLY A 101 8.99 5.68 -9.79
CA GLY A 101 9.16 4.64 -8.78
C GLY A 101 8.08 4.66 -7.70
N THR A 102 8.46 4.29 -6.48
CA THR A 102 7.57 4.20 -5.31
C THR A 102 7.87 5.24 -4.21
N GLY A 103 8.82 6.15 -4.44
CA GLY A 103 9.27 7.13 -3.46
C GLY A 103 8.14 8.08 -3.03
N ASN A 104 7.25 8.45 -3.95
CA ASN A 104 6.11 9.32 -3.65
C ASN A 104 4.83 8.60 -3.23
N ILE A 105 4.74 7.26 -3.26
CA ILE A 105 3.46 6.54 -3.05
C ILE A 105 2.83 6.84 -1.68
N THR A 106 3.65 7.02 -0.64
CA THR A 106 3.16 7.41 0.69
C THR A 106 2.43 8.77 0.62
N LEU A 107 3.02 9.75 -0.06
CA LEU A 107 2.44 11.10 -0.20
C LEU A 107 1.19 11.11 -1.09
N VAL A 108 1.15 10.23 -2.11
CA VAL A 108 -0.01 10.06 -3.00
C VAL A 108 -1.20 9.53 -2.22
N THR A 109 -1.00 8.42 -1.50
CA THR A 109 -2.07 7.79 -0.71
C THR A 109 -2.54 8.64 0.45
N GLU A 110 -1.65 9.44 1.07
CA GLU A 110 -2.03 10.48 2.04
C GLU A 110 -2.91 11.56 1.41
N ALA A 111 -2.56 12.06 0.21
CA ALA A 111 -3.40 13.03 -0.50
C ALA A 111 -4.78 12.45 -0.86
N LEU A 112 -4.84 11.17 -1.27
CA LEU A 112 -6.11 10.50 -1.54
C LEU A 112 -6.96 10.32 -0.27
N GLU A 113 -6.36 10.00 0.87
CA GLU A 113 -7.04 9.93 2.16
C GLU A 113 -7.68 11.28 2.52
N GLU A 114 -6.91 12.36 2.45
CA GLU A 114 -7.39 13.71 2.74
C GLU A 114 -8.49 14.15 1.77
N GLY A 115 -8.31 13.85 0.48
CA GLY A 115 -9.31 14.12 -0.54
C GLY A 115 -10.64 13.40 -0.29
N ARG A 116 -10.60 12.14 0.14
CA ARG A 116 -11.81 11.37 0.47
C ARG A 116 -12.51 11.89 1.73
N HIS A 117 -11.75 12.35 2.73
CA HIS A 117 -12.32 13.05 3.87
C HIS A 117 -13.01 14.36 3.43
N ALA A 118 -12.38 15.15 2.57
CA ALA A 118 -12.96 16.38 2.04
C ALA A 118 -14.26 16.12 1.25
N VAL A 119 -14.31 15.08 0.43
CA VAL A 119 -15.55 14.62 -0.24
C VAL A 119 -16.65 14.29 0.78
N ALA A 120 -16.32 13.60 1.87
CA ALA A 120 -17.29 13.29 2.91
C ALA A 120 -17.82 14.55 3.63
N CYS A 121 -16.96 15.57 3.84
CA CYS A 121 -17.39 16.87 4.35
C CYS A 121 -18.36 17.58 3.40
N VAL A 122 -18.10 17.57 2.09
CA VAL A 122 -19.03 18.14 1.09
C VAL A 122 -20.38 17.46 1.19
N LYS A 123 -20.41 16.11 1.14
CA LYS A 123 -21.66 15.35 1.21
C LYS A 123 -22.44 15.62 2.49
N ALA A 124 -21.77 15.70 3.65
CA ALA A 124 -22.42 16.00 4.93
C ALA A 124 -23.04 17.40 4.95
N ARG A 125 -22.33 18.42 4.46
CA ARG A 125 -22.85 19.80 4.42
C ARG A 125 -24.07 19.94 3.52
N GLU A 126 -24.03 19.31 2.35
CA GLU A 126 -25.16 19.31 1.41
C GLU A 126 -26.39 18.58 1.99
N ALA A 127 -26.17 17.52 2.77
CA ALA A 127 -27.23 16.83 3.47
C ALA A 127 -27.73 17.55 4.74
N GLY A 128 -27.10 18.66 5.15
CA GLY A 128 -27.37 19.32 6.43
C GLY A 128 -26.98 18.47 7.66
N GLU A 129 -26.06 17.53 7.46
CA GLU A 129 -25.54 16.62 8.48
C GLU A 129 -24.28 17.20 9.14
N PRO A 130 -23.93 16.76 10.37
CA PRO A 130 -22.65 17.10 10.97
C PRO A 130 -21.49 16.64 10.10
N VAL A 131 -20.48 17.51 9.94
CA VAL A 131 -19.26 17.12 9.24
C VAL A 131 -18.58 15.92 9.93
N PRO A 132 -18.03 14.96 9.18
CA PRO A 132 -17.38 13.80 9.76
C PRO A 132 -16.23 14.19 10.71
N GLU A 133 -16.09 13.41 11.80
CA GLU A 133 -14.89 13.47 12.62
C GLU A 133 -13.67 12.94 11.85
N MET A 134 -12.49 13.44 12.18
CA MET A 134 -11.22 12.92 11.65
C MET A 134 -10.98 11.49 12.18
N ARG A 135 -11.42 10.51 11.41
CA ARG A 135 -11.33 9.08 11.73
C ARG A 135 -10.49 8.36 10.67
N PRO A 136 -9.83 7.25 11.03
CA PRO A 136 -9.13 6.42 10.05
C PRO A 136 -10.07 6.01 8.91
N PRO A 137 -9.53 5.80 7.69
CA PRO A 137 -10.34 5.31 6.58
C PRO A 137 -10.85 3.90 6.85
N CYS A 138 -11.82 3.43 6.05
CA CYS A 138 -12.32 2.06 6.17
C CYS A 138 -11.17 1.05 6.10
N PHE A 139 -11.11 0.15 7.08
CA PHE A 139 -10.13 -0.93 7.16
C PHE A 139 -10.22 -1.90 5.99
N PHE A 140 -11.42 -2.14 5.46
CA PHE A 140 -11.61 -3.14 4.41
C PHE A 140 -11.15 -2.63 3.05
N ASP A 141 -11.38 -1.35 2.77
CA ASP A 141 -10.81 -0.64 1.64
C ASP A 141 -10.70 0.86 1.97
N PRO A 142 -9.48 1.43 2.07
CA PRO A 142 -9.31 2.86 2.28
C PRO A 142 -9.99 3.72 1.21
N ALA A 143 -10.23 3.20 0.01
CA ALA A 143 -10.95 3.90 -1.05
C ALA A 143 -12.42 4.18 -0.70
N HIS A 144 -13.01 3.47 0.27
CA HIS A 144 -14.36 3.76 0.76
C HIS A 144 -14.46 5.06 1.56
N GLY A 145 -13.32 5.69 1.89
CA GLY A 145 -13.27 6.96 2.63
C GLY A 145 -13.32 6.77 4.16
N PRO A 146 -13.66 7.84 4.92
CA PRO A 146 -13.58 7.83 6.38
C PRO A 146 -14.51 6.78 7.00
N SER A 147 -14.04 6.12 8.05
CA SER A 147 -14.90 5.22 8.82
C SER A 147 -15.95 5.99 9.62
N THR A 148 -17.13 5.42 9.77
CA THR A 148 -18.22 5.98 10.58
C THR A 148 -18.38 5.28 11.92
N THR A 149 -17.85 4.06 12.05
CA THR A 149 -17.94 3.27 13.28
C THR A 149 -16.81 2.25 13.37
N ASP A 150 -16.62 1.67 14.55
CA ASP A 150 -15.72 0.54 14.77
C ASP A 150 -16.56 -0.74 14.89
N VAL A 151 -16.20 -1.78 14.13
CA VAL A 151 -16.89 -3.07 14.15
C VAL A 151 -15.99 -4.18 14.66
N MET A 152 -16.56 -5.16 15.38
CA MET A 152 -15.86 -6.39 15.71
C MET A 152 -15.83 -7.30 14.49
N TRP A 153 -14.63 -7.63 14.01
CA TRP A 153 -14.43 -8.47 12.84
C TRP A 153 -13.20 -9.36 12.98
N SER A 154 -13.25 -10.55 12.38
CA SER A 154 -12.12 -11.47 12.23
C SER A 154 -12.03 -11.94 10.78
N PRO A 155 -10.82 -12.06 10.21
CA PRO A 155 -10.64 -12.84 8.99
C PRO A 155 -10.92 -14.33 9.29
N GLU A 156 -11.06 -15.13 8.24
CA GLU A 156 -11.22 -16.58 8.38
C GLU A 156 -10.04 -17.18 9.16
N GLY A 157 -10.34 -17.97 10.20
CA GLY A 157 -9.33 -18.56 11.08
C GLY A 157 -8.58 -17.58 12.00
N GLY A 158 -8.91 -16.28 11.95
CA GLY A 158 -8.24 -15.26 12.74
C GLY A 158 -8.97 -14.86 14.01
N VAL A 159 -8.33 -13.99 14.79
CA VAL A 159 -8.88 -13.45 16.03
C VAL A 159 -9.76 -12.22 15.76
N ALA A 160 -10.93 -12.16 16.40
CA ALA A 160 -11.84 -11.03 16.32
C ALA A 160 -11.25 -9.78 16.99
N ARG A 161 -11.39 -8.62 16.34
CA ARG A 161 -10.89 -7.33 16.83
C ARG A 161 -11.73 -6.18 16.31
N LYS A 162 -11.61 -5.03 16.96
CA LYS A 162 -12.23 -3.79 16.48
C LYS A 162 -11.45 -3.26 15.28
N VAL A 163 -12.16 -2.94 14.20
CA VAL A 163 -11.60 -2.30 13.01
C VAL A 163 -12.48 -1.11 12.59
N PRO A 164 -11.91 0.01 12.11
CA PRO A 164 -12.69 1.13 11.60
C PRO A 164 -13.38 0.72 10.29
N ALA A 165 -14.68 0.97 10.15
CA ALA A 165 -15.45 0.63 8.96
C ALA A 165 -16.30 1.80 8.47
N CYS A 166 -16.41 1.94 7.14
CA CYS A 166 -17.41 2.81 6.54
C CYS A 166 -18.83 2.26 6.81
N ALA A 167 -19.84 3.09 6.61
CA ALA A 167 -21.23 2.70 6.85
C ALA A 167 -21.65 1.46 6.05
N ALA A 168 -21.17 1.32 4.81
CA ALA A 168 -21.52 0.20 3.95
C ALA A 168 -20.93 -1.13 4.45
N ASP A 169 -19.64 -1.19 4.77
CA ASP A 169 -19.01 -2.41 5.29
C ASP A 169 -19.50 -2.77 6.69
N ALA A 170 -19.75 -1.76 7.53
CA ALA A 170 -20.36 -1.98 8.83
C ALA A 170 -21.73 -2.66 8.71
N ALA A 171 -22.58 -2.20 7.77
CA ALA A 171 -23.88 -2.82 7.51
C ALA A 171 -23.75 -4.24 6.97
N ARG A 172 -22.75 -4.53 6.11
CA ARG A 172 -22.49 -5.89 5.62
C ARG A 172 -22.14 -6.84 6.76
N ILE A 173 -21.25 -6.43 7.66
CA ILE A 173 -20.83 -7.24 8.81
C ILE A 173 -21.99 -7.49 9.76
N GLN A 174 -22.80 -6.48 10.06
CA GLN A 174 -24.00 -6.63 10.91
C GLN A 174 -24.99 -7.66 10.34
N GLN A 175 -25.03 -7.78 9.01
CA GLN A 175 -25.88 -8.75 8.30
C GLN A 175 -25.21 -10.11 8.07
N GLY A 176 -24.03 -10.35 8.66
CA GLY A 176 -23.26 -11.59 8.49
C GLY A 176 -22.70 -11.77 7.07
N ARG A 177 -22.56 -10.68 6.29
CA ARG A 177 -21.97 -10.69 4.95
C ARG A 177 -20.51 -10.27 5.00
N SER A 178 -19.69 -10.85 4.13
CA SER A 178 -18.29 -10.44 3.98
C SER A 178 -18.19 -8.97 3.56
N PRO A 179 -17.32 -8.17 4.19
CA PRO A 179 -17.07 -6.80 3.75
C PRO A 179 -16.41 -6.78 2.35
N TRP A 180 -16.37 -5.62 1.72
CA TRP A 180 -15.64 -5.43 0.47
C TRP A 180 -14.17 -5.17 0.78
N ILE A 181 -13.40 -6.26 0.81
CA ILE A 181 -11.98 -6.22 1.11
C ILE A 181 -11.20 -5.88 -0.15
N ARG A 182 -10.38 -4.83 -0.08
CA ARG A 182 -9.39 -4.52 -1.10
C ARG A 182 -8.35 -5.64 -1.16
N THR A 183 -8.23 -6.23 -2.35
CA THR A 183 -7.17 -7.18 -2.66
C THR A 183 -6.14 -6.58 -3.61
N VAL A 184 -4.91 -7.04 -3.49
CA VAL A 184 -3.78 -6.62 -4.32
C VAL A 184 -3.08 -7.85 -4.88
N ALA A 185 -2.49 -7.72 -6.07
CA ALA A 185 -1.79 -8.82 -6.71
C ALA A 185 -0.40 -9.02 -6.07
N MET A 186 -0.17 -10.18 -5.45
CA MET A 186 1.14 -10.59 -4.93
C MET A 186 1.49 -11.99 -5.43
N GLU A 187 2.65 -12.11 -6.09
CA GLU A 187 3.19 -13.38 -6.59
C GLU A 187 2.19 -14.21 -7.45
N GLY A 188 1.26 -13.55 -8.14
CA GLY A 188 0.24 -14.20 -8.97
C GLY A 188 -1.06 -14.56 -8.24
N HIS A 189 -1.19 -14.20 -6.96
CA HIS A 189 -2.39 -14.37 -6.16
C HIS A 189 -3.00 -13.02 -5.75
N GLN A 190 -4.31 -12.98 -5.53
CA GLN A 190 -4.99 -11.84 -4.93
C GLN A 190 -5.04 -12.07 -3.42
N VAL A 191 -4.43 -11.17 -2.65
CA VAL A 191 -4.42 -11.21 -1.19
C VAL A 191 -4.98 -9.90 -0.65
N PRO A 192 -5.61 -9.88 0.54
CA PRO A 192 -5.94 -8.63 1.19
C PRO A 192 -4.71 -7.73 1.31
N TYR A 193 -4.88 -6.41 1.15
CA TYR A 193 -3.74 -5.49 1.07
C TYR A 193 -2.83 -5.52 2.32
N TRP A 194 -3.36 -5.85 3.49
CA TRP A 194 -2.59 -5.98 4.74
C TRP A 194 -1.71 -7.24 4.80
N GLU A 195 -1.95 -8.22 3.92
CA GLU A 195 -1.13 -9.43 3.76
C GLU A 195 -0.07 -9.26 2.66
N ALA A 196 -0.03 -8.12 1.98
CA ALA A 196 0.86 -7.86 0.85
C ALA A 196 2.35 -7.67 1.22
N GLY A 197 2.67 -7.76 2.51
CA GLY A 197 4.03 -7.71 3.03
C GLY A 197 4.66 -6.31 3.07
N ASN A 198 5.92 -6.26 3.49
CA ASN A 198 6.64 -5.00 3.75
C ASN A 198 6.84 -4.14 2.48
N ASP A 199 6.89 -4.78 1.33
CA ASP A 199 7.06 -4.06 0.06
C ASP A 199 5.86 -3.14 -0.19
N TYR A 200 4.65 -3.50 0.24
CA TYR A 200 3.44 -2.67 0.09
C TYR A 200 3.27 -1.60 1.19
N ALA A 201 4.19 -1.55 2.17
CA ALA A 201 4.08 -0.65 3.31
C ALA A 201 3.98 0.86 2.96
N PRO A 202 4.67 1.40 1.94
CA PRO A 202 4.51 2.81 1.56
C PRO A 202 3.05 3.19 1.23
N TRP A 203 2.34 2.31 0.52
CA TRP A 203 0.93 2.52 0.18
C TRP A 203 0.05 2.53 1.45
N VAL A 204 0.26 1.59 2.37
CA VAL A 204 -0.51 1.54 3.63
C VAL A 204 -0.21 2.75 4.50
N ARG A 205 1.06 3.15 4.61
CA ARG A 205 1.47 4.26 5.47
C ARG A 205 0.77 5.56 5.11
N GLY A 206 0.62 5.90 3.84
CA GLY A 206 -0.01 7.18 3.48
C GLY A 206 -1.46 7.28 3.96
N TYR A 207 -2.22 6.19 3.88
CA TYR A 207 -3.61 6.16 4.38
C TYR A 207 -3.74 6.24 5.91
N TYR A 208 -2.73 5.78 6.67
CA TYR A 208 -2.86 5.60 8.12
C TYR A 208 -1.91 6.46 8.97
N HIS A 209 -0.93 7.15 8.38
CA HIS A 209 0.08 7.94 9.09
C HIS A 209 -0.54 8.97 10.04
N ARG A 210 -1.56 9.70 9.59
CA ARG A 210 -2.32 10.69 10.39
C ARG A 210 -2.98 10.09 11.64
N TYR A 211 -3.20 8.77 11.63
CA TYR A 211 -3.98 8.05 12.62
C TYR A 211 -3.14 7.12 13.49
N GLU A 212 -1.82 7.24 13.48
CA GLU A 212 -0.90 6.43 14.30
C GLU A 212 -1.21 6.54 15.81
N GLN A 213 -1.81 7.64 16.27
CA GLN A 213 -2.21 7.79 17.68
C GLN A 213 -3.62 7.23 17.97
N SER A 214 -4.37 6.81 16.95
CA SER A 214 -5.72 6.29 17.11
C SER A 214 -5.70 4.93 17.82
N PRO A 215 -6.49 4.72 18.89
CA PRO A 215 -6.53 3.43 19.60
C PRO A 215 -6.92 2.25 18.71
N VAL A 216 -7.80 2.46 17.72
CA VAL A 216 -8.23 1.38 16.82
C VAL A 216 -7.12 1.01 15.83
N VAL A 217 -6.38 2.00 15.31
CA VAL A 217 -5.23 1.77 14.43
C VAL A 217 -4.10 1.09 15.20
N ASN A 218 -3.77 1.58 16.39
CA ASN A 218 -2.78 0.95 17.28
C ASN A 218 -3.16 -0.49 17.65
N GLY A 219 -4.44 -0.77 17.89
CA GLY A 219 -4.94 -2.13 18.14
C GLY A 219 -4.70 -3.10 16.97
N LEU A 220 -4.63 -2.59 15.73
CA LEU A 220 -4.32 -3.40 14.55
C LEU A 220 -2.84 -3.79 14.45
N ALA A 221 -1.90 -3.00 14.98
CA ALA A 221 -0.47 -3.35 15.06
C ALA A 221 -0.23 -4.57 15.92
N VAL A 222 -0.83 -4.58 17.11
CA VAL A 222 -0.47 -5.49 18.19
C VAL A 222 -1.01 -6.91 17.92
N GLY A 223 -2.04 -7.05 17.07
CA GLY A 223 -2.80 -8.29 16.88
C GLY A 223 -2.47 -9.15 15.66
N GLY A 224 -1.39 -8.88 14.92
CA GLY A 224 -0.97 -9.74 13.79
C GLY A 224 -1.80 -9.64 12.51
N LEU A 225 -2.63 -8.60 12.32
CA LEU A 225 -3.28 -8.28 11.03
C LEU A 225 -2.51 -7.26 10.19
N GLY A 226 -1.22 -7.06 10.46
CA GLY A 226 -0.29 -6.51 9.46
C GLY A 226 -0.55 -5.09 8.94
N ILE A 227 -1.55 -4.34 9.40
CA ILE A 227 -1.69 -2.92 8.98
C ILE A 227 -0.51 -2.08 9.45
N LEU A 228 0.22 -2.53 10.47
CA LEU A 228 1.31 -1.75 11.04
C LEU A 228 2.62 -2.54 11.04
N GLY A 229 3.24 -2.61 9.86
CA GLY A 229 4.59 -2.08 9.72
C GLY A 229 4.64 -0.57 10.02
N LEU A 230 4.23 -0.18 11.22
CA LEU A 230 4.22 1.20 11.72
C LEU A 230 4.57 1.21 13.23
N GLY A 231 4.11 0.23 14.01
CA GLY A 231 4.63 -0.02 15.37
C GLY A 231 6.01 -0.69 15.40
N LEU A 232 6.42 -1.37 14.33
CA LEU A 232 7.75 -1.99 14.21
C LEU A 232 8.79 -1.09 13.52
N PHE A 233 8.38 0.00 12.85
CA PHE A 233 9.32 0.84 12.10
C PHE A 233 10.22 1.71 12.98
N SER A 234 9.80 2.05 14.21
CA SER A 234 10.67 2.77 15.15
C SER A 234 11.65 1.86 15.90
N ALA A 235 11.39 0.54 15.95
CA ALA A 235 12.22 -0.41 16.72
C ALA A 235 13.21 -1.21 15.86
N LEU A 236 13.11 -1.11 14.52
CA LEU A 236 13.99 -1.83 13.59
C LEU A 236 15.02 -0.93 12.87
N PHE A 237 15.00 0.39 13.10
CA PHE A 237 15.91 1.36 12.48
C PHE A 237 16.62 2.29 13.48
N ASP A 238 16.77 1.89 14.75
CA ASP A 238 17.81 2.45 15.62
C ASP A 238 19.14 1.73 15.33
N ASP A 239 19.64 1.89 14.10
CA ASP A 239 21.04 1.62 13.80
C ASP A 239 21.85 2.86 14.22
N GLY A 240 22.17 2.90 15.51
CA GLY A 240 23.35 3.60 16.01
C GLY A 240 24.63 3.12 15.27
N PRO A 241 25.69 3.93 15.30
CA PRO A 241 26.60 4.09 14.16
C PRO A 241 27.49 2.87 13.89
N MET A 242 27.81 2.71 12.60
CA MET A 242 28.84 1.86 12.03
C MET A 242 30.12 1.75 12.89
N GLY A 243 30.53 0.51 13.19
CA GLY A 243 31.92 0.14 13.49
C GLY A 243 32.07 -0.94 14.57
N PRO A 244 33.21 -1.66 14.62
CA PRO A 244 34.45 -1.49 13.84
C PRO A 244 34.53 -2.28 12.54
#